data_AF-A0A9W7LEV9-F1
#
_entry.id   AF-A0A9W7LEV9-F1
#
_cell.length_a   1.000
_cell.length_b   1.000
_cell.length_c   1.000
_cell.angle_alpha   90.00
_cell.angle_beta   90.00
_cell.angle_gamma   90.00
#
_symmetry.space_group_name_H-M   'P 1'
#
loop_
_entity.id
_entity.type
_entity.pdbx_description
1 polymer ?
#
loop_
_entity_poly.entity_id
_entity_poly.type
_entity_poly.pdbx_seq_one_letter_code
_entity_poly.pdbx_strand_id
1 'polypeptide(L)'
;MCGFALQGSALFHSLCVAIILGLSGADLITVRSPVEASIYNLPTVPLTIDLPQEVELSADTLVICVDVSWGLGEQSFCKDKLESWALRGLESGDYTVRVTLHEILKTSAEDAGARTRVVAEERKGFRVQLEREEEKVQITWPRGRETITVGEGQKVEVSFRTQAFDGIIKGGRVCLGNTSLGDGEYSCVDSRDKWAAVRVTEGWNEVQAILVDGEDRKREGEWTTHKAGFWVELSGDVGKGSIIESHHNQCNLVQQNAINPVVISCRSRERYEEAEVMLKSLFMNWGRSSDLETAPAINLHLVVDEGGFSHFRRVLPSLPNVCVRYYDFHKVCEREVQGILDEFNFRQSAHYSGKAGYCRLALSKHIEAERFIAIETDQLFLHDVSSLFGEFDEIVERSGAAIAAPEMYMPWYKGRSGSGTVGYELMSSNAESNKKEEGWHGNGYIGGIMAFDKKRMLEVGWEALWKAKLHEFIELRRSSHHEEDWEPNLNDQDIFNAIFTLSPELAGNFGCSWNWQYHAFINVNRLCEREWEVCEKATEPKENMFLCKEKVKVVHYMAGSYRQNERKFLSSMWEGFEGIQWDAISYMT
;
A
#
# COMPACT_ATOMS: atom_id res chain seq x y z
N MET A 1 -53.87 -19.27 -29.23
CA MET A 1 -54.53 -19.62 -27.96
C MET A 1 -54.05 -18.65 -26.88
N CYS A 2 -54.60 -17.43 -26.87
CA CYS A 2 -54.59 -16.52 -25.71
C CYS A 2 -55.87 -15.70 -25.86
N GLY A 3 -56.93 -16.22 -25.28
CA GLY A 3 -58.24 -15.59 -25.29
C GLY A 3 -58.99 -16.15 -24.11
N PHE A 4 -59.00 -15.40 -23.02
CA PHE A 4 -60.18 -15.06 -22.24
C PHE A 4 -59.77 -14.08 -21.13
N ALA A 5 -60.70 -13.18 -20.83
CA ALA A 5 -60.58 -11.98 -20.03
C ALA A 5 -59.96 -12.18 -18.64
N LEU A 6 -59.14 -11.22 -18.21
CA LEU A 6 -59.05 -10.73 -16.82
C LEU A 6 -58.46 -9.32 -16.83
N GLN A 7 -59.25 -8.36 -16.35
CA GLN A 7 -58.76 -7.04 -15.95
C GLN A 7 -57.87 -7.23 -14.71
N GLY A 8 -56.58 -6.92 -14.82
CA GLY A 8 -55.69 -6.90 -13.68
C GLY A 8 -54.21 -6.95 -14.06
N SER A 9 -53.52 -5.83 -13.84
CA SER A 9 -52.07 -5.61 -13.94
C SER A 9 -51.50 -5.36 -15.35
N ALA A 10 -50.87 -4.19 -15.51
CA ALA A 10 -50.07 -3.82 -16.67
C ALA A 10 -48.89 -4.77 -16.93
N LEU A 11 -48.51 -5.59 -15.94
CA LEU A 11 -47.49 -6.64 -15.99
C LEU A 11 -47.75 -7.71 -17.07
N PHE A 12 -49.02 -8.08 -17.30
CA PHE A 12 -49.36 -9.15 -18.25
C PHE A 12 -49.32 -8.71 -19.72
N HIS A 13 -49.14 -7.41 -20.02
CA HIS A 13 -49.16 -6.91 -21.39
C HIS A 13 -47.78 -6.97 -22.07
N SER A 14 -46.67 -6.64 -21.38
CA SER A 14 -45.36 -6.49 -22.04
C SER A 14 -44.76 -7.84 -22.47
N LEU A 15 -44.80 -8.88 -21.61
CA LEU A 15 -44.28 -10.21 -21.97
C LEU A 15 -45.18 -10.96 -22.98
N CYS A 16 -46.49 -10.72 -22.92
CA CYS A 16 -47.47 -11.35 -23.80
C CYS A 16 -47.42 -10.77 -25.22
N VAL A 17 -47.06 -9.48 -25.38
CA VAL A 17 -46.81 -8.87 -26.69
C VAL A 17 -45.59 -9.48 -27.38
N ALA A 18 -44.48 -9.74 -26.67
CA ALA A 18 -43.31 -10.43 -27.25
C ALA A 18 -43.63 -11.87 -27.70
N ILE A 19 -44.42 -12.60 -26.91
CA ILE A 19 -44.87 -13.97 -27.25
C ILE A 19 -45.89 -13.96 -28.42
N ILE A 20 -46.75 -12.94 -28.51
CA ILE A 20 -47.72 -12.75 -29.61
C ILE A 20 -47.00 -12.34 -30.92
N LEU A 21 -45.87 -11.65 -30.83
CA LEU A 21 -45.05 -11.24 -31.98
C LEU A 21 -44.09 -12.34 -32.49
N GLY A 22 -44.04 -13.50 -31.83
CA GLY A 22 -43.22 -14.64 -32.27
C GLY A 22 -41.72 -14.45 -32.09
N LEU A 23 -41.30 -13.51 -31.23
CA LEU A 23 -39.89 -13.31 -30.89
C LEU A 23 -39.37 -14.51 -30.11
N SER A 24 -38.25 -15.08 -30.54
CA SER A 24 -37.57 -16.12 -29.77
C SER A 24 -36.86 -15.48 -28.57
N GLY A 25 -36.55 -16.25 -27.52
CA GLY A 25 -35.82 -15.71 -26.36
C GLY A 25 -34.46 -15.08 -26.72
N ALA A 26 -33.90 -15.40 -27.89
CA ALA A 26 -32.67 -14.82 -28.41
C ALA A 26 -32.87 -13.40 -29.00
N ASP A 27 -34.10 -12.99 -29.29
CA ASP A 27 -34.41 -11.68 -29.90
C ASP A 27 -34.77 -10.62 -28.85
N LEU A 28 -34.82 -10.99 -27.57
CA LEU A 28 -35.23 -10.10 -26.47
C LEU A 28 -34.08 -9.30 -25.86
N ILE A 29 -32.84 -9.75 -26.04
CA ILE A 29 -31.63 -9.08 -25.59
C ILE A 29 -30.63 -9.11 -26.74
N THR A 30 -29.95 -7.99 -26.97
CA THR A 30 -28.80 -7.96 -27.87
C THR A 30 -27.63 -7.21 -27.24
N VAL A 31 -26.52 -7.90 -27.02
CA VAL A 31 -25.26 -7.33 -26.51
C VAL A 31 -24.44 -6.84 -27.71
N ARG A 32 -24.46 -5.53 -27.95
CA ARG A 32 -23.69 -4.89 -29.02
C ARG A 32 -22.22 -4.71 -28.70
N SER A 33 -21.91 -4.51 -27.42
CA SER A 33 -20.54 -4.39 -26.92
C SER A 33 -20.45 -5.08 -25.57
N PRO A 34 -19.43 -5.90 -25.29
CA PRO A 34 -18.28 -6.18 -26.14
C PRO A 34 -18.62 -6.97 -27.42
N VAL A 35 -17.84 -6.77 -28.49
CA VAL A 35 -18.00 -7.52 -29.74
C VAL A 35 -17.38 -8.90 -29.56
N GLU A 36 -18.08 -9.94 -30.02
CA GLU A 36 -17.60 -11.33 -29.95
C GLU A 36 -16.20 -11.46 -30.57
N ALA A 37 -15.31 -12.15 -29.85
CA ALA A 37 -13.92 -12.42 -30.24
C ALA A 37 -13.08 -11.16 -30.57
N SER A 38 -13.50 -9.98 -30.10
CA SER A 38 -12.73 -8.74 -30.28
C SER A 38 -11.62 -8.60 -29.24
N ILE A 39 -10.62 -7.78 -29.58
CA ILE A 39 -9.50 -7.43 -28.69
C ILE A 39 -9.62 -5.94 -28.35
N TYR A 40 -9.63 -5.63 -27.07
CA TYR A 40 -9.65 -4.27 -26.55
C TYR A 40 -8.31 -3.92 -25.92
N ASN A 41 -7.76 -2.77 -26.28
CA ASN A 41 -6.45 -2.30 -25.76
C ASN A 41 -6.59 -1.28 -24.63
N LEU A 42 -7.77 -1.20 -24.01
CA LEU A 42 -8.07 -0.27 -22.92
C LEU A 42 -8.62 -1.05 -21.72
N PRO A 43 -8.34 -0.60 -20.48
CA PRO A 43 -8.84 -1.23 -19.26
C PRO A 43 -10.33 -0.95 -19.02
N THR A 44 -10.99 -0.28 -19.98
CA THR A 44 -12.42 0.00 -19.98
C THR A 44 -13.02 -0.46 -21.30
N VAL A 45 -14.04 -1.30 -21.21
CA VAL A 45 -14.76 -1.84 -22.36
C VAL A 45 -16.22 -1.40 -22.27
N PRO A 46 -16.77 -0.70 -23.27
CA PRO A 46 -18.17 -0.30 -23.25
C PRO A 46 -19.07 -1.54 -23.23
N LEU A 47 -20.13 -1.50 -22.42
CA LEU A 47 -21.17 -2.51 -22.38
C LEU A 47 -22.46 -1.88 -22.90
N THR A 48 -22.85 -2.30 -24.09
CA THR A 48 -24.03 -1.76 -24.78
C THR A 48 -24.99 -2.90 -25.00
N ILE A 49 -26.15 -2.79 -24.39
CA ILE A 49 -27.21 -3.79 -24.48
C ILE A 49 -28.42 -3.07 -25.07
N ASP A 50 -29.02 -3.70 -26.06
CA ASP A 50 -30.30 -3.28 -26.59
C ASP A 50 -31.40 -4.20 -26.09
N LEU A 51 -32.54 -3.60 -25.80
CA LEU A 51 -33.81 -4.28 -25.69
C LEU A 51 -34.75 -3.76 -26.80
N PRO A 52 -35.73 -4.55 -27.26
CA PRO A 52 -36.83 -4.06 -28.06
C PRO A 52 -37.53 -2.87 -27.38
N GLN A 53 -38.06 -1.92 -28.16
CA GLN A 53 -38.72 -0.71 -27.62
C GLN A 53 -39.92 -1.02 -26.71
N GLU A 54 -40.50 -2.21 -26.87
CA GLU A 54 -41.66 -2.69 -26.14
C GLU A 54 -41.31 -3.28 -24.75
N VAL A 55 -40.02 -3.47 -24.46
CA VAL A 55 -39.53 -4.03 -23.20
C VAL A 55 -39.09 -2.90 -22.25
N GLU A 56 -39.88 -2.66 -21.21
CA GLU A 56 -39.54 -1.73 -20.14
C GLU A 56 -39.04 -2.48 -18.91
N LEU A 57 -37.86 -2.10 -18.42
CA LEU A 57 -37.31 -2.62 -17.17
C LEU A 57 -37.99 -1.95 -15.96
N SER A 58 -38.19 -2.72 -14.90
CA SER A 58 -38.76 -2.24 -13.64
C SER A 58 -38.46 -3.22 -12.51
N ALA A 59 -38.11 -2.69 -11.33
CA ALA A 59 -37.79 -3.46 -10.13
C ALA A 59 -38.89 -4.46 -9.69
N ASP A 60 -40.11 -4.30 -10.19
CA ASP A 60 -41.24 -5.17 -9.84
C ASP A 60 -41.55 -6.24 -10.90
N THR A 61 -40.87 -6.21 -12.05
CA THR A 61 -41.29 -6.98 -13.24
C THR A 61 -40.12 -7.60 -13.99
N LEU A 62 -39.13 -6.80 -14.41
CA LEU A 62 -38.04 -7.21 -15.26
C LEU A 62 -36.75 -6.52 -14.81
N VAL A 63 -35.74 -7.34 -14.53
CA VAL A 63 -34.41 -6.90 -14.14
C VAL A 63 -33.40 -7.52 -15.09
N ILE A 64 -32.39 -6.74 -15.48
CA ILE A 64 -31.29 -7.22 -16.30
C ILE A 64 -30.08 -7.46 -15.41
N CYS A 65 -29.47 -8.63 -15.53
CA CYS A 65 -28.27 -9.02 -14.81
C CYS A 65 -27.12 -9.24 -15.79
N VAL A 66 -25.93 -8.84 -15.39
CA VAL A 66 -24.70 -9.03 -16.13
C VAL A 66 -23.73 -9.77 -15.25
N ASP A 67 -23.27 -10.90 -15.73
CA ASP A 67 -22.19 -11.68 -15.14
C ASP A 67 -20.95 -11.50 -16.02
N VAL A 68 -19.84 -11.10 -15.42
CA VAL A 68 -18.55 -11.01 -16.08
C VAL A 68 -17.64 -12.05 -15.47
N SER A 69 -17.22 -13.03 -16.27
CA SER A 69 -16.33 -14.10 -15.84
C SER A 69 -14.97 -14.00 -16.53
N TRP A 70 -13.91 -14.32 -15.79
CA TRP A 70 -12.53 -14.42 -16.26
C TRP A 70 -11.81 -15.56 -15.55
N GLY A 71 -10.56 -15.85 -15.93
CA GLY A 71 -9.82 -17.01 -15.41
C GLY A 71 -9.66 -17.08 -13.88
N LEU A 72 -9.85 -15.97 -13.15
CA LEU A 72 -9.66 -15.89 -11.70
C LEU A 72 -10.98 -15.65 -10.93
N GLY A 73 -12.13 -15.48 -11.59
CA GLY A 73 -13.39 -15.20 -10.89
C GLY A 73 -14.56 -14.80 -11.78
N GLU A 74 -15.68 -14.51 -11.13
CA GLU A 74 -16.93 -14.04 -11.73
C GLU A 74 -17.51 -12.91 -10.87
N GLN A 75 -18.02 -11.87 -11.51
CA GLN A 75 -18.69 -10.75 -10.86
C GLN A 75 -20.05 -10.48 -11.51
N SER A 76 -21.09 -10.38 -10.69
CA SER A 76 -22.47 -10.18 -11.14
C SER A 76 -23.02 -8.83 -10.68
N PHE A 77 -23.79 -8.16 -11.54
CA PHE A 77 -24.52 -6.95 -11.20
C PHE A 77 -25.87 -6.92 -11.90
N CYS A 78 -26.92 -6.53 -11.18
CA CYS A 78 -28.28 -6.46 -11.70
C CYS A 78 -28.83 -5.03 -11.60
N LYS A 79 -29.59 -4.59 -12.61
CA LYS A 79 -30.24 -3.28 -12.65
C LYS A 79 -31.66 -3.39 -13.20
N ASP A 80 -32.49 -2.46 -12.75
CA ASP A 80 -33.89 -2.28 -13.18
C ASP A 80 -34.05 -1.18 -14.23
N LYS A 81 -32.94 -0.61 -14.74
CA LYS A 81 -32.92 0.41 -15.80
C LYS A 81 -31.71 0.24 -16.73
N LEU A 82 -31.92 0.51 -18.01
CA LEU A 82 -30.86 0.57 -19.01
C LEU A 82 -30.20 1.95 -18.98
N GLU A 83 -28.90 1.94 -18.68
CA GLU A 83 -28.04 3.11 -18.69
C GLU A 83 -26.80 2.77 -19.53
N SER A 84 -25.97 3.76 -19.89
CA SER A 84 -24.69 3.48 -20.52
C SER A 84 -23.79 2.73 -19.53
N TRP A 85 -23.40 1.51 -19.88
CA TRP A 85 -22.54 0.70 -19.05
C TRP A 85 -21.12 0.63 -19.61
N ALA A 86 -20.16 0.48 -18.72
CA ALA A 86 -18.78 0.22 -19.06
C ALA A 86 -18.20 -0.74 -18.04
N LEU A 87 -17.57 -1.80 -18.53
CA LEU A 87 -16.73 -2.67 -17.74
C LEU A 87 -15.43 -1.91 -17.49
N ARG A 88 -15.07 -1.67 -16.23
CA ARG A 88 -13.90 -0.87 -15.85
C ARG A 88 -12.92 -1.72 -15.06
N GLY A 89 -11.65 -1.33 -15.10
CA GLY A 89 -10.59 -2.02 -14.35
C GLY A 89 -10.27 -3.41 -14.89
N LEU A 90 -10.53 -3.65 -16.18
CA LEU A 90 -10.19 -4.92 -16.82
C LEU A 90 -8.67 -5.03 -17.00
N GLU A 91 -8.15 -6.24 -16.81
CA GLU A 91 -6.74 -6.60 -17.00
C GLU A 91 -6.54 -7.28 -18.35
N SER A 92 -5.29 -7.47 -18.77
CA SER A 92 -5.03 -8.31 -19.95
C SER A 92 -5.48 -9.75 -19.69
N GLY A 93 -6.42 -10.26 -20.50
CA GLY A 93 -7.00 -11.57 -20.30
C GLY A 93 -8.20 -11.86 -21.20
N ASP A 94 -8.68 -13.09 -21.10
CA ASP A 94 -9.91 -13.55 -21.76
C ASP A 94 -11.10 -13.38 -20.81
N TYR A 95 -12.15 -12.73 -21.31
CA TYR A 95 -13.37 -12.42 -20.57
C TYR A 95 -14.58 -12.98 -21.29
N THR A 96 -15.59 -13.34 -20.51
CA THR A 96 -16.93 -13.64 -21.01
C THR A 96 -17.93 -12.79 -20.26
N VAL A 97 -18.74 -12.04 -21.00
CA VAL A 97 -19.89 -11.31 -20.47
C VAL A 97 -21.14 -12.13 -20.78
N ARG A 98 -21.91 -12.45 -19.75
CA ARG A 98 -23.22 -13.08 -19.84
C ARG A 98 -24.25 -12.07 -19.39
N VAL A 99 -25.21 -11.76 -20.26
CA VAL A 99 -26.31 -10.85 -19.94
C VAL A 99 -27.59 -11.66 -19.90
N THR A 100 -28.31 -11.59 -18.79
CA THR A 100 -29.56 -12.31 -18.55
C THR A 100 -30.68 -11.32 -18.25
N LEU A 101 -31.85 -11.55 -18.84
CA LEU A 101 -33.08 -10.84 -18.49
C LEU A 101 -33.90 -11.72 -17.55
N HIS A 102 -34.23 -11.20 -16.37
CA HIS A 102 -34.99 -11.90 -15.34
C HIS A 102 -36.39 -11.33 -15.22
N GLU A 103 -37.40 -12.18 -15.29
CA GLU A 103 -38.77 -11.91 -14.87
C GLU A 103 -38.90 -12.15 -13.36
N ILE A 104 -39.45 -11.17 -12.64
CA ILE A 104 -39.74 -11.29 -11.20
C ILE A 104 -41.15 -11.87 -11.05
N LEU A 105 -41.22 -13.11 -10.55
CA LEU A 105 -42.47 -13.80 -10.28
C LEU A 105 -43.00 -13.34 -8.92
N LYS A 106 -44.12 -12.59 -8.93
CA LYS A 106 -44.83 -12.24 -7.70
C LYS A 106 -45.43 -13.51 -7.09
N THR A 107 -44.79 -14.02 -6.04
CA THR A 107 -45.36 -15.08 -5.19
C THR A 107 -46.43 -14.47 -4.28
N SER A 108 -47.42 -15.28 -3.89
CA SER A 108 -48.41 -14.87 -2.88
C SER A 108 -47.71 -14.43 -1.59
N ALA A 109 -48.34 -13.54 -0.83
CA ALA A 109 -47.78 -12.83 0.34
C ALA A 109 -47.17 -13.72 1.46
N GLU A 110 -47.26 -15.05 1.36
CA GLU A 110 -46.71 -16.02 2.32
C GLU A 110 -45.32 -16.57 1.94
N ASP A 111 -44.84 -16.37 0.70
CA ASP A 111 -43.52 -16.84 0.24
C ASP A 111 -42.54 -15.66 0.17
N ALA A 112 -41.76 -15.45 1.24
CA ALA A 112 -40.91 -14.26 1.46
C ALA A 112 -39.64 -14.16 0.57
N GLY A 113 -39.56 -14.90 -0.53
CA GLY A 113 -38.45 -14.84 -1.48
C GLY A 113 -38.97 -14.60 -2.89
N ALA A 114 -38.60 -13.45 -3.48
CA ALA A 114 -38.89 -13.18 -4.88
C ALA A 114 -38.23 -14.25 -5.76
N ARG A 115 -39.04 -15.06 -6.45
CA ARG A 115 -38.53 -16.03 -7.43
C ARG A 115 -38.29 -15.30 -8.74
N THR A 116 -37.10 -15.45 -9.31
CA THR A 116 -36.80 -14.91 -10.64
C THR A 116 -36.74 -16.04 -11.66
N ARG A 117 -37.09 -15.72 -12.91
CA ARG A 117 -36.98 -16.63 -14.06
C ARG A 117 -36.21 -15.94 -15.17
N VAL A 118 -35.16 -16.59 -15.69
CA VAL A 118 -34.45 -16.10 -16.87
C VAL A 118 -35.36 -16.26 -18.09
N VAL A 119 -35.65 -15.15 -18.78
CA VAL A 119 -36.47 -15.11 -19.99
C VAL A 119 -35.66 -14.93 -21.27
N ALA A 120 -34.46 -14.34 -21.16
CA ALA A 120 -33.51 -14.20 -22.25
C ALA A 120 -32.08 -14.25 -21.72
N GLU A 121 -31.15 -14.74 -22.55
CA GLU A 121 -29.73 -14.79 -22.23
C GLU A 121 -28.90 -14.62 -23.49
N GLU A 122 -27.84 -13.82 -23.39
CA GLU A 122 -26.80 -13.75 -24.40
C GLU A 122 -25.41 -13.75 -23.77
N ARG A 123 -24.43 -14.32 -24.48
CA ARG A 123 -23.03 -14.35 -24.05
C ARG A 123 -22.14 -13.75 -25.13
N LYS A 124 -21.14 -12.98 -24.69
CA LYS A 124 -20.07 -12.46 -25.53
C LYS A 124 -18.69 -12.78 -24.96
N GLY A 125 -17.86 -13.47 -25.73
CA GLY A 125 -16.44 -13.65 -25.42
C GLY A 125 -15.61 -12.50 -26.00
N PHE A 126 -14.66 -11.96 -25.24
CA PHE A 126 -13.73 -10.94 -25.73
C PHE A 126 -12.39 -11.02 -25.00
N ARG A 127 -11.36 -10.41 -25.56
CA ARG A 127 -10.02 -10.31 -24.97
C ARG A 127 -9.70 -8.86 -24.67
N VAL A 128 -9.08 -8.63 -23.53
CA VAL A 128 -8.39 -7.38 -23.24
C VAL A 128 -6.90 -7.62 -23.40
N GLN A 129 -6.23 -6.78 -24.18
CA GLN A 129 -4.79 -6.81 -24.38
C GLN A 129 -4.26 -5.40 -24.15
N LEU A 130 -4.01 -5.07 -22.89
CA LEU A 130 -3.34 -3.83 -22.55
C LEU A 130 -1.90 -3.91 -23.05
N GLU A 131 -1.43 -2.86 -23.73
CA GLU A 131 0.01 -2.68 -23.88
C GLU A 131 0.60 -2.73 -22.48
N ARG A 132 1.57 -3.61 -22.29
CA ARG A 132 2.30 -3.68 -21.03
C ARG A 132 2.93 -2.31 -20.88
N GLU A 133 2.43 -1.50 -19.94
CA GLU A 133 3.15 -0.29 -19.55
C GLU A 133 4.59 -0.71 -19.34
N GLU A 134 5.52 -0.01 -20.00
CA GLU A 134 6.94 -0.24 -19.76
C GLU A 134 7.12 -0.25 -18.25
N GLU A 135 7.62 -1.35 -17.69
CA GLU A 135 7.79 -1.43 -16.25
C GLU A 135 8.78 -0.35 -15.83
N LYS A 136 8.32 0.55 -14.96
CA LYS A 136 9.09 1.69 -14.51
C LYS A 136 9.51 1.48 -13.08
N VAL A 137 10.79 1.67 -12.79
CA VAL A 137 11.30 1.67 -11.43
C VAL A 137 11.23 3.09 -10.91
N GLN A 138 10.31 3.35 -9.98
CA GLN A 138 10.15 4.66 -9.36
C GLN A 138 11.07 4.82 -8.15
N ILE A 139 12.00 5.77 -8.24
CA ILE A 139 12.91 6.15 -7.16
C ILE A 139 12.64 7.58 -6.70
N THR A 140 12.93 7.88 -5.44
CA THR A 140 12.98 9.27 -4.95
C THR A 140 14.34 9.86 -5.31
N TRP A 141 14.46 11.19 -5.39
CA TRP A 141 15.71 11.90 -5.68
C TRP A 141 16.93 11.23 -5.02
N PRO A 142 17.92 10.74 -5.81
CA PRO A 142 18.96 9.87 -5.30
C PRO A 142 19.82 10.54 -4.23
N ARG A 143 20.26 9.76 -3.23
CA ARG A 143 21.09 10.25 -2.12
C ARG A 143 22.61 10.14 -2.38
N GLY A 144 23.03 9.90 -3.62
CA GLY A 144 24.44 9.98 -4.06
C GLY A 144 25.25 8.68 -3.98
N ARG A 145 24.67 7.57 -3.49
CA ARG A 145 25.32 6.25 -3.35
C ARG A 145 24.32 5.09 -3.38
N GLU A 146 23.22 5.25 -4.10
CA GLU A 146 22.20 4.21 -4.19
C GLU A 146 22.44 3.35 -5.43
N THR A 147 22.27 2.04 -5.29
CA THR A 147 22.41 1.05 -6.36
C THR A 147 21.03 0.51 -6.68
N ILE A 148 20.46 1.01 -7.76
CA ILE A 148 19.13 0.61 -8.25
C ILE A 148 19.29 -0.65 -9.08
N THR A 149 18.48 -1.66 -8.79
CA THR A 149 18.41 -2.87 -9.63
C THR A 149 17.24 -2.73 -10.59
N VAL A 150 17.49 -2.86 -11.90
CA VAL A 150 16.46 -2.78 -12.93
C VAL A 150 16.50 -3.99 -13.85
N GLY A 151 15.34 -4.47 -14.29
CA GLY A 151 15.21 -5.48 -15.32
C GLY A 151 15.60 -4.96 -16.70
N GLU A 152 15.92 -5.89 -17.60
CA GLU A 152 16.26 -5.55 -18.99
C GLU A 152 15.12 -4.77 -19.66
N GLY A 153 15.42 -3.57 -20.15
CA GLY A 153 14.46 -2.69 -20.82
C GLY A 153 13.56 -1.84 -19.91
N GLN A 154 13.68 -1.96 -18.58
CA GLN A 154 12.95 -1.10 -17.64
C GLN A 154 13.47 0.35 -17.65
N LYS A 155 12.57 1.31 -17.47
CA LYS A 155 12.93 2.74 -17.32
C LYS A 155 12.96 3.13 -15.84
N VAL A 156 13.80 4.10 -15.48
CA VAL A 156 13.82 4.65 -14.12
C VAL A 156 13.07 5.98 -14.10
N GLU A 157 12.06 6.09 -13.24
CA GLU A 157 11.35 7.33 -12.97
C GLU A 157 11.86 7.92 -11.67
N VAL A 158 12.29 9.19 -11.71
CA VAL A 158 12.77 9.89 -10.53
C VAL A 158 11.71 10.86 -10.05
N SER A 159 11.28 10.66 -8.81
CA SER A 159 10.47 11.60 -8.04
C SER A 159 11.31 12.71 -7.47
N PHE A 160 10.79 13.93 -7.51
CA PHE A 160 11.36 15.03 -6.75
C PHE A 160 10.25 15.99 -6.31
N ARG A 161 10.47 16.66 -5.17
CA ARG A 161 9.55 17.67 -4.68
C ARG A 161 9.91 19.03 -5.26
N THR A 162 8.97 19.64 -5.96
CA THR A 162 9.13 21.00 -6.49
C THR A 162 8.68 22.08 -5.51
N GLN A 163 8.30 21.74 -4.27
CA GLN A 163 7.76 22.71 -3.30
C GLN A 163 8.65 23.92 -3.01
N ALA A 164 9.97 23.78 -3.15
CA ALA A 164 10.87 24.92 -3.04
C ALA A 164 10.69 25.94 -4.19
N PHE A 165 10.01 25.55 -5.26
CA PHE A 165 9.74 26.32 -6.47
C PHE A 165 8.27 26.76 -6.60
N ASP A 166 7.37 26.20 -5.79
CA ASP A 166 5.97 26.62 -5.72
C ASP A 166 5.91 28.10 -5.28
N GLY A 167 5.52 28.97 -6.22
CA GLY A 167 5.47 30.43 -6.03
C GLY A 167 6.64 31.22 -6.61
N ILE A 168 7.75 30.57 -6.98
CA ILE A 168 8.90 31.25 -7.62
C ILE A 168 8.69 31.42 -9.12
N ILE A 169 8.07 30.44 -9.80
CA ILE A 169 7.81 30.50 -11.24
C ILE A 169 6.38 30.06 -11.54
N LYS A 170 5.51 31.01 -11.92
CA LYS A 170 4.21 30.67 -12.51
C LYS A 170 4.44 30.06 -13.89
N GLY A 171 4.07 28.78 -14.05
CA GLY A 171 4.23 28.04 -15.31
C GLY A 171 5.66 27.58 -15.60
N GLY A 172 6.49 27.42 -14.57
CA GLY A 172 7.81 26.80 -14.72
C GLY A 172 7.70 25.31 -15.01
N ARG A 173 8.72 24.74 -15.65
CA ARG A 173 8.92 23.30 -15.81
C ARG A 173 10.16 22.87 -15.04
N VAL A 174 10.19 21.61 -14.62
CA VAL A 174 11.43 20.97 -14.19
C VAL A 174 11.85 19.98 -15.25
N CYS A 175 13.06 20.17 -15.75
CA CYS A 175 13.71 19.31 -16.73
C CYS A 175 14.73 18.44 -16.03
N LEU A 176 14.58 17.13 -16.17
CA LEU A 176 15.49 16.15 -15.62
C LEU A 176 16.24 15.44 -16.76
N GLY A 177 17.57 15.45 -16.71
CA GLY A 177 18.41 14.79 -17.69
C GLY A 177 19.47 13.93 -17.03
N ASN A 178 19.83 12.83 -17.68
CA ASN A 178 20.97 12.00 -17.27
C ASN A 178 22.23 12.49 -17.97
N THR A 179 23.08 13.22 -17.25
CA THR A 179 24.32 13.81 -17.78
C THR A 179 25.37 12.77 -18.11
N SER A 180 25.22 11.52 -17.64
CA SER A 180 26.11 10.41 -18.00
C SER A 180 25.90 9.89 -19.43
N LEU A 181 24.75 10.19 -20.07
CA LEU A 181 24.46 9.81 -21.46
C LEU A 181 24.87 10.87 -22.50
N GLY A 182 25.52 11.94 -22.05
CA GLY A 182 25.86 13.11 -22.87
C GLY A 182 24.85 14.26 -22.74
N ASP A 183 25.25 15.45 -23.19
CA ASP A 183 24.40 16.64 -23.17
C ASP A 183 23.25 16.46 -24.19
N GLY A 184 22.00 16.27 -23.76
CA GLY A 184 20.88 16.46 -24.69
C GLY A 184 19.50 15.88 -24.38
N GLU A 185 19.35 14.84 -23.56
CA GLU A 185 18.03 14.22 -23.33
C GLU A 185 17.49 14.62 -21.94
N TYR A 186 16.74 15.72 -21.92
CA TYR A 186 15.99 16.16 -20.74
C TYR A 186 14.51 15.83 -20.91
N SER A 187 13.93 15.16 -19.92
CA SER A 187 12.49 15.03 -19.76
C SER A 187 11.99 16.20 -18.92
N CYS A 188 11.16 17.06 -19.51
CA CYS A 188 10.59 18.21 -18.82
C CYS A 188 9.14 17.95 -18.44
N VAL A 189 8.79 18.30 -17.20
CA VAL A 189 7.44 18.16 -16.65
C VAL A 189 6.99 19.50 -16.06
N ASP A 190 5.68 19.79 -16.05
CA ASP A 190 5.16 21.02 -15.42
C ASP A 190 5.62 21.06 -13.96
N SER A 191 5.87 22.22 -13.36
CA SER A 191 6.23 22.31 -11.94
C SER A 191 5.21 21.64 -11.02
N ARG A 192 3.98 21.44 -11.50
CA ARG A 192 2.91 20.69 -10.82
C ARG A 192 3.04 19.16 -10.95
N ASP A 193 3.72 18.69 -11.99
CA ASP A 193 4.04 17.28 -12.20
C ASP A 193 5.20 16.87 -11.26
N LYS A 194 5.18 15.63 -10.78
CA LYS A 194 6.00 15.20 -9.63
C LYS A 194 7.07 14.16 -9.93
N TRP A 195 7.16 13.75 -11.18
CA TRP A 195 8.03 12.68 -11.64
C TRP A 195 8.58 13.10 -12.98
N ALA A 196 9.86 12.84 -13.21
CA ALA A 196 10.40 12.85 -14.56
C ALA A 196 11.08 11.51 -14.81
N ALA A 197 10.75 10.89 -15.93
CA ALA A 197 11.44 9.71 -16.40
C ALA A 197 12.83 10.10 -16.90
N VAL A 198 13.84 9.33 -16.55
CA VAL A 198 15.17 9.45 -17.14
C VAL A 198 15.55 8.12 -17.75
N ARG A 199 16.20 8.17 -18.91
CA ARG A 199 16.90 6.99 -19.38
C ARG A 199 18.13 6.77 -18.52
N VAL A 200 18.35 5.51 -18.16
CA VAL A 200 19.54 5.08 -17.43
C VAL A 200 20.28 4.05 -18.25
N THR A 201 21.58 3.93 -18.01
CA THR A 201 22.41 2.82 -18.49
C THR A 201 22.92 2.03 -17.31
N GLU A 202 23.28 0.76 -17.54
CA GLU A 202 24.06 0.00 -16.58
C GLU A 202 25.32 0.77 -16.17
N GLY A 203 25.62 0.78 -14.87
CA GLY A 203 26.73 1.54 -14.30
C GLY A 203 26.30 2.85 -13.63
N TRP A 204 27.23 3.81 -13.56
CA TRP A 204 26.98 5.10 -12.92
C TRP A 204 26.11 6.02 -13.78
N ASN A 205 25.09 6.61 -13.15
CA ASN A 205 24.19 7.60 -13.74
C ASN A 205 24.21 8.86 -12.87
N GLU A 206 24.44 10.01 -13.48
CA GLU A 206 24.30 11.33 -12.85
C GLU A 206 23.07 12.01 -13.42
N VAL A 207 22.07 12.27 -12.57
CA VAL A 207 20.87 13.03 -12.95
C VAL A 207 20.99 14.47 -12.51
N GLN A 208 20.57 15.37 -13.39
CA GLN A 208 20.57 16.80 -13.19
C GLN A 208 19.15 17.34 -13.34
N ALA A 209 18.63 17.95 -12.28
CA ALA A 209 17.38 18.70 -12.33
C ALA A 209 17.70 20.17 -12.64
N ILE A 210 17.01 20.71 -13.64
CA ILE A 210 17.09 22.10 -14.08
C ILE A 210 15.68 22.67 -14.08
N LEU A 211 15.51 23.82 -13.45
CA LEU A 211 14.27 24.59 -13.53
C LEU A 211 14.25 25.35 -14.86
N VAL A 212 13.11 25.43 -15.55
CA VAL A 212 12.95 26.16 -16.82
C VAL A 212 11.72 27.05 -16.71
N ASP A 213 11.77 28.26 -17.25
CA ASP A 213 10.60 29.14 -17.24
C ASP A 213 9.58 28.76 -18.33
N GLY A 214 8.39 29.39 -18.28
CA GLY A 214 7.30 29.11 -19.22
C GLY A 214 7.62 29.42 -20.69
N GLU A 215 8.75 30.05 -21.01
CA GLU A 215 9.17 30.35 -22.38
C GLU A 215 10.26 29.38 -22.91
N ASP A 216 10.53 28.28 -22.21
CA ASP A 216 11.64 27.35 -22.53
C ASP A 216 13.02 28.02 -22.54
N ARG A 217 13.13 29.24 -21.99
CA ARG A 217 14.41 29.92 -21.93
C ARG A 217 15.14 29.47 -20.69
N LYS A 218 16.40 29.08 -20.89
CA LYS A 218 17.34 29.10 -19.77
C LYS A 218 17.48 30.57 -19.35
N ARG A 219 16.83 31.02 -18.27
CA ARG A 219 17.25 32.23 -17.55
C ARG A 219 18.75 32.20 -17.32
N GLU A 220 19.45 33.22 -17.79
CA GLU A 220 20.83 33.46 -17.39
C GLU A 220 20.82 34.06 -15.97
N GLY A 221 21.38 33.31 -15.02
CA GLY A 221 21.38 33.58 -13.58
C GLY A 221 21.56 32.27 -12.83
N GLU A 222 22.17 32.29 -11.63
CA GLU A 222 22.49 31.08 -10.83
C GLU A 222 21.30 30.13 -10.71
N TRP A 223 21.25 29.12 -11.56
CA TRP A 223 20.37 27.99 -11.37
C TRP A 223 20.86 27.20 -10.18
N THR A 224 19.98 26.93 -9.22
CA THR A 224 20.13 25.83 -8.28
C THR A 224 20.07 24.51 -9.05
N THR A 225 21.17 24.21 -9.75
CA THR A 225 21.38 22.91 -10.38
C THR A 225 21.57 21.91 -9.25
N HIS A 226 20.63 20.99 -9.13
CA HIS A 226 20.80 19.86 -8.23
C HIS A 226 21.23 18.66 -9.06
N LYS A 227 22.43 18.15 -8.75
CA LYS A 227 22.95 16.90 -9.29
C LYS A 227 22.86 15.82 -8.24
N ALA A 228 22.49 14.62 -8.67
CA ALA A 228 22.57 13.43 -7.84
C ALA A 228 23.07 12.27 -8.69
N GLY A 229 23.86 11.40 -8.08
CA GLY A 229 24.38 10.21 -8.72
C GLY A 229 23.82 8.94 -8.10
N PHE A 230 23.65 7.90 -8.91
CA PHE A 230 23.29 6.56 -8.50
C PHE A 230 23.87 5.53 -9.46
N TRP A 231 24.03 4.31 -8.97
CA TRP A 231 24.47 3.18 -9.77
C TRP A 231 23.25 2.37 -10.22
N VAL A 232 23.27 1.83 -11.43
CA VAL A 232 22.26 0.91 -11.94
C VAL A 232 22.93 -0.42 -12.22
N GLU A 233 22.44 -1.48 -11.57
CA GLU A 233 22.77 -2.86 -11.90
C GLU A 233 21.59 -3.48 -12.64
N LEU A 234 21.86 -4.16 -13.75
CA LEU A 234 20.84 -4.99 -14.36
C LEU A 234 20.62 -6.21 -13.45
N SER A 235 19.36 -6.50 -13.09
CA SER A 235 19.06 -7.85 -12.62
C SER A 235 19.49 -8.76 -13.76
N GLY A 236 20.54 -9.55 -13.56
CA GLY A 236 21.00 -10.49 -14.58
C GLY A 236 19.83 -11.38 -15.03
N ASP A 237 20.06 -12.18 -16.08
CA ASP A 237 19.10 -13.13 -16.67
C ASP A 237 18.75 -14.27 -15.68
N VAL A 238 18.27 -13.94 -14.48
CA VAL A 238 17.82 -14.82 -13.41
C VAL A 238 16.44 -15.28 -13.85
N GLY A 239 16.46 -16.17 -14.85
CA GLY A 239 15.41 -16.30 -15.85
C GLY A 239 14.01 -16.24 -15.29
N LYS A 240 13.32 -15.11 -15.52
CA LYS A 240 11.87 -14.84 -15.37
C LYS A 240 11.14 -15.82 -14.44
N GLY A 241 11.72 -16.07 -13.27
CA GLY A 241 11.13 -16.90 -12.25
C GLY A 241 10.02 -16.05 -11.70
N SER A 242 8.77 -16.39 -12.02
CA SER A 242 7.65 -15.58 -11.57
C SER A 242 7.73 -15.48 -10.04
N ILE A 243 7.89 -14.26 -9.51
CA ILE A 243 7.82 -13.98 -8.07
C ILE A 243 6.46 -14.43 -7.49
N ILE A 244 5.50 -14.81 -8.36
CA ILE A 244 4.25 -15.51 -8.04
C ILE A 244 4.55 -16.70 -7.13
N GLU A 245 4.44 -16.44 -5.82
CA GLU A 245 4.44 -17.37 -4.70
C GLU A 245 5.49 -18.48 -4.80
N SER A 246 6.71 -18.13 -5.23
CA SER A 246 7.80 -19.09 -5.20
C SER A 246 8.20 -19.35 -3.75
N HIS A 247 7.97 -20.58 -3.30
CA HIS A 247 8.37 -21.05 -1.98
C HIS A 247 9.85 -21.44 -2.03
N HIS A 248 10.70 -20.72 -1.29
CA HIS A 248 12.13 -21.06 -1.25
C HIS A 248 12.43 -22.30 -0.39
N ASN A 249 11.47 -22.71 0.44
CA ASN A 249 11.41 -24.01 1.13
C ASN A 249 9.98 -24.55 0.98
N GLN A 250 9.76 -25.87 0.80
CA GLN A 250 8.40 -26.43 0.82
C GLN A 250 7.70 -26.07 2.13
N CYS A 251 6.85 -25.04 2.09
CA CYS A 251 6.16 -24.49 3.25
C CYS A 251 4.97 -25.38 3.62
N ASN A 252 5.25 -26.58 4.13
CA ASN A 252 4.26 -27.45 4.76
C ASN A 252 4.05 -27.11 6.25
N LEU A 253 4.63 -26.02 6.73
CA LEU A 253 4.44 -25.52 8.10
C LEU A 253 3.06 -24.86 8.22
N VAL A 254 2.00 -25.67 8.19
CA VAL A 254 0.70 -25.32 8.78
C VAL A 254 0.84 -25.49 10.29
N GLN A 255 1.69 -24.67 10.92
CA GLN A 255 1.77 -24.65 12.37
C GLN A 255 0.81 -23.59 12.89
N GLN A 256 -0.16 -24.01 13.71
CA GLN A 256 -1.11 -23.12 14.39
C GLN A 256 -0.42 -22.05 15.26
N ASN A 257 0.89 -22.17 15.50
CA ASN A 257 1.69 -21.28 16.34
C ASN A 257 2.80 -20.55 15.54
N ALA A 258 2.64 -20.33 14.24
CA ALA A 258 3.64 -19.58 13.47
C ALA A 258 3.43 -18.05 13.57
N ILE A 259 4.52 -17.30 13.77
CA ILE A 259 4.51 -15.84 13.66
C ILE A 259 4.78 -15.40 12.22
N ASN A 260 4.17 -14.30 11.80
CA ASN A 260 4.14 -13.86 10.40
C ASN A 260 4.74 -12.45 10.24
N PRO A 261 6.07 -12.28 10.36
CA PRO A 261 6.71 -11.01 10.05
C PRO A 261 6.66 -10.73 8.54
N VAL A 262 6.28 -9.50 8.17
CA VAL A 262 6.24 -9.00 6.81
C VAL A 262 7.30 -7.92 6.64
N VAL A 263 8.18 -8.08 5.66
CA VAL A 263 9.27 -7.15 5.39
C VAL A 263 9.17 -6.68 3.96
N ILE A 264 9.13 -5.36 3.76
CA ILE A 264 9.11 -4.74 2.44
C ILE A 264 10.52 -4.27 2.14
N SER A 265 11.17 -4.87 1.14
CA SER A 265 12.54 -4.54 0.74
C SER A 265 12.65 -4.55 -0.79
N CYS A 266 12.64 -3.36 -1.37
CA CYS A 266 12.57 -3.15 -2.82
C CYS A 266 13.44 -1.96 -3.22
N ARG A 267 13.63 -1.79 -4.53
CA ARG A 267 14.23 -0.67 -5.28
C ARG A 267 15.74 -0.67 -5.36
N SER A 268 16.42 -0.96 -4.26
CA SER A 268 17.88 -0.80 -4.20
C SER A 268 18.58 -1.84 -3.37
N ARG A 269 19.81 -2.14 -3.79
CA ARG A 269 20.69 -3.09 -3.10
C ARG A 269 20.89 -2.70 -1.64
N GLU A 270 21.03 -1.41 -1.37
CA GLU A 270 21.22 -0.93 -0.01
C GLU A 270 19.97 -1.16 0.86
N ARG A 271 18.77 -1.30 0.28
CA ARG A 271 17.57 -1.72 1.02
C ARG A 271 17.53 -3.22 1.28
N TYR A 272 18.06 -4.03 0.35
CA TYR A 272 18.18 -5.47 0.56
C TYR A 272 19.20 -5.78 1.64
N GLU A 273 20.36 -5.12 1.59
CA GLU A 273 21.41 -5.22 2.61
C GLU A 273 20.90 -4.72 3.96
N GLU A 274 20.15 -3.61 3.98
CA GLU A 274 19.54 -3.09 5.21
C GLU A 274 18.57 -4.11 5.85
N ALA A 275 17.67 -4.68 5.04
CA ALA A 275 16.77 -5.73 5.48
C ALA A 275 17.52 -7.00 5.92
N GLU A 276 18.63 -7.35 5.27
CA GLU A 276 19.48 -8.48 5.66
C GLU A 276 20.03 -8.28 7.09
N VAL A 277 20.56 -7.10 7.41
CA VAL A 277 21.04 -6.78 8.76
C VAL A 277 19.90 -6.88 9.79
N MET A 278 18.73 -6.34 9.47
CA MET A 278 17.56 -6.44 10.32
C MET A 278 17.15 -7.91 10.55
N LEU A 279 17.06 -8.73 9.50
CA LEU A 279 16.74 -10.15 9.59
C LEU A 279 17.77 -10.92 10.41
N LYS A 280 19.07 -10.63 10.25
CA LYS A 280 20.13 -11.22 11.09
C LYS A 280 19.88 -10.93 12.57
N SER A 281 19.55 -9.69 12.91
CA SER A 281 19.26 -9.30 14.29
C SER A 281 17.99 -9.98 14.85
N LEU A 282 16.97 -10.14 14.01
CA LEU A 282 15.71 -10.82 14.34
C LEU A 282 15.97 -12.30 14.64
N PHE A 283 16.61 -13.03 13.72
CA PHE A 283 16.88 -14.46 13.88
C PHE A 283 17.85 -14.76 15.02
N MET A 284 18.85 -13.89 15.26
CA MET A 284 19.77 -14.07 16.38
C MET A 284 19.10 -14.00 17.76
N ASN A 285 17.98 -13.29 17.86
CA ASN A 285 17.25 -13.13 19.12
C ASN A 285 15.97 -13.96 19.20
N TRP A 286 15.55 -14.59 18.10
CA TRP A 286 14.40 -15.48 18.05
C TRP A 286 14.61 -16.71 18.94
N GLY A 287 13.59 -17.07 19.71
CA GLY A 287 13.60 -18.26 20.55
C GLY A 287 14.52 -18.15 21.77
N ARG A 288 15.02 -16.96 22.12
CA ARG A 288 15.83 -16.78 23.34
C ARG A 288 15.01 -16.71 24.62
N SER A 289 13.72 -16.38 24.49
CA SER A 289 12.81 -16.26 25.65
C SER A 289 12.03 -17.54 25.93
N SER A 290 12.07 -18.50 25.00
CA SER A 290 11.41 -19.81 25.05
C SER A 290 12.45 -20.92 24.89
N ASP A 291 12.14 -22.16 25.27
CA ASP A 291 12.98 -23.28 24.85
C ASP A 291 12.90 -23.38 23.32
N LEU A 292 14.02 -23.62 22.62
CA LEU A 292 14.07 -23.71 21.15
C LEU A 292 13.05 -24.72 20.58
N GLU A 293 12.69 -25.75 21.33
CA GLU A 293 11.65 -26.73 20.97
C GLU A 293 10.22 -26.16 21.02
N THR A 294 10.01 -25.04 21.71
CA THR A 294 8.73 -24.36 21.90
C THR A 294 8.65 -23.01 21.19
N ALA A 295 9.76 -22.54 20.60
CA ALA A 295 9.78 -21.29 19.86
C ALA A 295 8.81 -21.39 18.65
N PRO A 296 7.96 -20.37 18.43
CA PRO A 296 7.03 -20.39 17.32
C PRO A 296 7.79 -20.37 15.99
N ALA A 297 7.35 -21.17 15.02
CA ALA A 297 7.91 -21.09 13.67
C ALA A 297 7.72 -19.69 13.06
N ILE A 298 8.61 -19.33 12.14
CA ILE A 298 8.54 -18.05 11.42
C ILE A 298 8.07 -18.31 9.99
N ASN A 299 6.95 -17.71 9.62
CA ASN A 299 6.57 -17.52 8.22
C ASN A 299 7.00 -16.11 7.81
N LEU A 300 8.20 -15.99 7.25
CA LEU A 300 8.74 -14.72 6.78
C LEU A 300 8.15 -14.37 5.43
N HIS A 301 7.39 -13.28 5.37
CA HIS A 301 6.81 -12.73 4.16
C HIS A 301 7.69 -11.59 3.63
N LEU A 302 8.37 -11.81 2.51
CA LEU A 302 9.24 -10.82 1.87
C LEU A 302 8.54 -10.21 0.66
N VAL A 303 8.18 -8.94 0.75
CA VAL A 303 7.66 -8.17 -0.38
C VAL A 303 8.82 -7.47 -1.08
N VAL A 304 9.18 -7.96 -2.26
CA VAL A 304 10.43 -7.64 -2.94
C VAL A 304 10.17 -7.45 -4.44
N ASP A 305 11.04 -6.67 -5.09
CA ASP A 305 11.15 -6.68 -6.54
C ASP A 305 12.09 -7.80 -7.02
N GLU A 306 12.38 -7.85 -8.32
CA GLU A 306 13.25 -8.88 -8.90
C GLU A 306 14.69 -8.84 -8.33
N GLY A 307 15.20 -7.64 -8.04
CA GLY A 307 16.50 -7.44 -7.42
C GLY A 307 16.54 -8.00 -6.00
N GLY A 308 15.54 -7.66 -5.18
CA GLY A 308 15.42 -8.17 -3.82
C GLY A 308 15.21 -9.69 -3.80
N PHE A 309 14.37 -10.24 -4.68
CA PHE A 309 14.20 -11.69 -4.81
C PHE A 309 15.52 -12.41 -5.09
N SER A 310 16.27 -11.91 -6.08
CA SER A 310 17.58 -12.46 -6.44
C SER A 310 18.59 -12.35 -5.30
N HIS A 311 18.59 -11.24 -4.57
CA HIS A 311 19.43 -11.02 -3.40
C HIS A 311 19.13 -12.04 -2.29
N PHE A 312 17.89 -12.07 -1.81
CA PHE A 312 17.50 -12.90 -0.67
C PHE A 312 17.57 -14.39 -0.95
N ARG A 313 17.26 -14.83 -2.17
CA ARG A 313 17.42 -16.25 -2.56
C ARG A 313 18.89 -16.70 -2.51
N ARG A 314 19.84 -15.76 -2.68
CA ARG A 314 21.28 -16.04 -2.62
C ARG A 314 21.80 -15.98 -1.19
N VAL A 315 21.34 -15.02 -0.38
CA VAL A 315 21.93 -14.75 0.94
C VAL A 315 21.20 -15.45 2.09
N LEU A 316 19.88 -15.67 1.99
CA LEU A 316 19.14 -16.32 3.07
C LEU A 316 19.39 -17.83 3.05
N PRO A 317 19.94 -18.41 4.13
CA PRO A 317 20.08 -19.84 4.23
C PRO A 317 18.70 -20.49 4.48
N SER A 318 18.62 -21.80 4.24
CA SER A 318 17.50 -22.58 4.76
C SER A 318 17.67 -22.75 6.28
N LEU A 319 16.85 -22.07 7.06
CA LEU A 319 16.81 -22.19 8.52
C LEU A 319 15.72 -23.19 8.97
N PRO A 320 15.95 -23.97 10.04
CA PRO A 320 14.91 -24.81 10.61
C PRO A 320 13.76 -23.96 11.14
N ASN A 321 12.52 -24.44 11.01
CA ASN A 321 11.31 -23.74 11.47
C ASN A 321 11.11 -22.32 10.89
N VAL A 322 11.78 -22.00 9.78
CA VAL A 322 11.56 -20.76 9.02
C VAL A 322 11.08 -21.09 7.60
N CYS A 323 9.89 -20.62 7.25
CA CYS A 323 9.37 -20.60 5.89
C CYS A 323 9.53 -19.20 5.32
N VAL A 324 10.11 -19.06 4.14
CA VAL A 324 10.21 -17.78 3.43
C VAL A 324 9.25 -17.79 2.24
N ARG A 325 8.38 -16.78 2.19
CA ARG A 325 7.44 -16.52 1.10
C ARG A 325 7.78 -15.20 0.42
N TYR A 326 7.94 -15.24 -0.89
CA TYR A 326 8.22 -14.06 -1.68
C TYR A 326 6.95 -13.53 -2.33
N TYR A 327 6.78 -12.22 -2.24
CA TYR A 327 5.67 -11.46 -2.80
C TYR A 327 6.22 -10.42 -3.77
N ASP A 328 5.59 -10.33 -4.94
CA ASP A 328 5.96 -9.37 -5.97
C ASP A 328 5.54 -7.97 -5.54
N PHE A 329 6.53 -7.08 -5.30
CA PHE A 329 6.30 -5.70 -4.89
C PHE A 329 5.38 -4.95 -5.85
N HIS A 330 5.50 -5.19 -7.17
CA HIS A 330 4.68 -4.49 -8.15
C HIS A 330 3.19 -4.85 -7.98
N LYS A 331 2.92 -6.14 -7.73
CA LYS A 331 1.55 -6.67 -7.56
C LYS A 331 0.94 -6.34 -6.22
N VAL A 332 1.71 -6.52 -5.14
CA VAL A 332 1.20 -6.41 -3.76
C VAL A 332 1.18 -4.97 -3.25
N CYS A 333 2.13 -4.14 -3.70
CA CYS A 333 2.28 -2.77 -3.22
C CYS A 333 1.99 -1.75 -4.32
N GLU A 334 2.78 -1.74 -5.39
CA GLU A 334 2.85 -0.58 -6.29
C GLU A 334 1.50 -0.27 -6.95
N ARG A 335 0.83 -1.30 -7.47
CA ARG A 335 -0.47 -1.14 -8.14
C ARG A 335 -1.56 -0.69 -7.17
N GLU A 336 -1.66 -1.31 -6.01
CA GLU A 336 -2.64 -0.97 -4.99
C GLU A 336 -2.44 0.45 -4.46
N VAL A 337 -1.19 0.81 -4.20
CA VAL A 337 -0.81 2.17 -3.76
C VAL A 337 -1.14 3.19 -4.84
N GLN A 338 -0.87 2.90 -6.11
CA GLN A 338 -1.23 3.81 -7.20
C GLN A 338 -2.74 4.07 -7.22
N GLY A 339 -3.56 3.02 -7.07
CA GLY A 339 -5.01 3.16 -6.97
C GLY A 339 -5.46 4.06 -5.82
N ILE A 340 -4.82 3.94 -4.64
CA ILE A 340 -5.10 4.81 -3.49
C ILE A 340 -4.71 6.26 -3.78
N LEU A 341 -3.52 6.48 -4.37
CA LEU A 341 -3.06 7.82 -4.70
C LEU A 341 -4.02 8.49 -5.70
N ASP A 342 -4.45 7.77 -6.72
CA ASP A 342 -5.39 8.28 -7.72
C ASP A 342 -6.77 8.56 -7.11
N GLU A 343 -7.29 7.66 -6.28
CA GLU A 343 -8.60 7.79 -5.63
C GLU A 343 -8.70 9.05 -4.76
N PHE A 344 -7.67 9.34 -3.97
CA PHE A 344 -7.64 10.52 -3.11
C PHE A 344 -7.04 11.76 -3.79
N ASN A 345 -6.70 11.66 -5.08
CA ASN A 345 -5.93 12.67 -5.80
C ASN A 345 -4.67 13.10 -5.02
N PHE A 346 -4.09 12.14 -4.31
CA PHE A 346 -2.85 12.31 -3.59
C PHE A 346 -1.69 12.21 -4.53
N ARG A 347 -0.67 12.95 -4.15
CA ARG A 347 0.62 12.88 -4.78
C ARG A 347 1.49 11.97 -3.93
N GLN A 348 2.23 11.06 -4.55
CA GLN A 348 3.18 10.25 -3.78
C GLN A 348 4.20 11.20 -3.13
N SER A 349 4.41 10.96 -1.85
CA SER A 349 5.33 11.70 -1.02
C SER A 349 6.76 11.61 -1.56
N ALA A 350 7.51 12.70 -1.36
CA ALA A 350 8.95 12.76 -1.60
C ALA A 350 9.77 12.08 -0.48
N HIS A 351 9.10 11.34 0.41
CA HIS A 351 9.77 10.47 1.36
C HIS A 351 10.60 9.43 0.60
N TYR A 352 11.74 9.06 1.17
CA TYR A 352 12.72 8.21 0.49
C TYR A 352 12.19 6.80 0.19
N SER A 353 11.21 6.32 0.95
CA SER A 353 10.58 5.01 0.72
C SER A 353 9.57 5.02 -0.43
N GLY A 354 9.16 6.20 -0.94
CA GLY A 354 8.16 6.34 -2.01
C GLY A 354 6.94 5.43 -1.82
N LYS A 355 6.47 4.77 -2.89
CA LYS A 355 5.36 3.79 -2.85
C LYS A 355 5.55 2.66 -1.84
N ALA A 356 6.79 2.23 -1.57
CA ALA A 356 7.02 1.19 -0.58
C ALA A 356 6.57 1.63 0.82
N GLY A 357 6.71 2.93 1.12
CA GLY A 357 6.20 3.53 2.34
C GLY A 357 4.68 3.60 2.45
N TYR A 358 3.91 3.26 1.42
CA TYR A 358 2.45 3.17 1.49
C TYR A 358 1.96 1.72 1.57
N CYS A 359 2.84 0.75 1.34
CA CYS A 359 2.43 -0.63 1.04
C CYS A 359 1.62 -1.28 2.17
N ARG A 360 1.80 -0.86 3.42
CA ARG A 360 1.05 -1.40 4.56
C ARG A 360 -0.47 -1.23 4.42
N LEU A 361 -0.93 -0.25 3.65
CA LEU A 361 -2.35 -0.07 3.34
C LEU A 361 -2.93 -1.23 2.52
N ALA A 362 -2.09 -1.92 1.74
CA ALA A 362 -2.49 -2.99 0.83
C ALA A 362 -2.21 -4.41 1.36
N LEU A 363 -1.31 -4.57 2.33
CA LEU A 363 -0.82 -5.87 2.78
C LEU A 363 -1.93 -6.84 3.20
N SER A 364 -2.99 -6.35 3.86
CA SER A 364 -4.09 -7.20 4.34
C SER A 364 -4.86 -7.92 3.23
N LYS A 365 -4.79 -7.42 1.98
CA LYS A 365 -5.40 -8.06 0.80
C LYS A 365 -4.58 -9.25 0.28
N HIS A 366 -3.28 -9.27 0.56
CA HIS A 366 -2.33 -10.20 -0.07
C HIS A 366 -1.67 -11.18 0.91
N ILE A 367 -1.47 -10.78 2.16
CA ILE A 367 -0.90 -11.65 3.18
C ILE A 367 -2.00 -12.56 3.71
N GLU A 368 -1.85 -13.87 3.56
CA GLU A 368 -2.88 -14.85 3.95
C GLU A 368 -3.10 -14.92 5.46
N ALA A 369 -2.01 -14.80 6.24
CA ALA A 369 -2.00 -14.95 7.70
C ALA A 369 -3.00 -14.03 8.41
N GLU A 370 -3.79 -14.58 9.34
CA GLU A 370 -4.81 -13.83 10.10
C GLU A 370 -4.22 -12.66 10.89
N ARG A 371 -3.01 -12.85 11.43
CA ARG A 371 -2.23 -11.82 12.12
C ARG A 371 -0.82 -11.75 11.55
N PHE A 372 -0.37 -10.54 11.25
CA PHE A 372 0.97 -10.29 10.76
C PHE A 372 1.52 -8.96 11.26
N ILE A 373 2.85 -8.82 11.30
CA ILE A 373 3.52 -7.59 11.71
C ILE A 373 4.42 -7.11 10.58
N ALA A 374 4.12 -5.93 10.04
CA ALA A 374 4.95 -5.26 9.04
C ALA A 374 6.10 -4.52 9.74
N ILE A 375 7.33 -4.80 9.32
CA ILE A 375 8.57 -4.32 9.96
C ILE A 375 9.41 -3.56 8.92
N GLU A 376 9.85 -2.34 9.26
CA GLU A 376 10.82 -1.58 8.44
C GLU A 376 12.22 -2.18 8.50
N THR A 377 12.93 -2.02 7.39
CA THR A 377 14.24 -2.61 7.18
C THR A 377 15.32 -1.94 8.01
N ASP A 378 15.18 -0.66 8.39
CA ASP A 378 16.17 0.09 9.20
C ASP A 378 15.99 -0.11 10.71
N GLN A 379 15.72 -1.35 11.14
CA GLN A 379 15.54 -1.74 12.53
C GLN A 379 16.54 -2.79 12.98
N LEU A 380 16.85 -2.80 14.28
CA LEU A 380 17.60 -3.88 14.93
C LEU A 380 16.81 -4.45 16.09
N PHE A 381 16.58 -5.76 16.07
CA PHE A 381 15.99 -6.51 17.17
C PHE A 381 17.06 -6.86 18.20
N LEU A 382 16.80 -6.49 19.44
CA LEU A 382 17.62 -6.78 20.62
C LEU A 382 16.89 -7.72 21.61
N HIS A 383 15.67 -8.12 21.25
CA HIS A 383 14.80 -9.00 22.01
C HIS A 383 14.12 -10.00 21.08
N ASP A 384 13.59 -11.06 21.67
CA ASP A 384 12.86 -12.13 20.98
C ASP A 384 11.59 -11.58 20.31
N VAL A 385 11.54 -11.68 18.98
CA VAL A 385 10.42 -11.21 18.16
C VAL A 385 9.11 -11.93 18.50
N SER A 386 9.15 -13.17 19.01
CA SER A 386 7.93 -13.88 19.40
C SER A 386 7.16 -13.15 20.52
N SER A 387 7.87 -12.47 21.42
CA SER A 387 7.24 -11.67 22.48
C SER A 387 6.54 -10.41 21.96
N LEU A 388 6.93 -9.88 20.78
CA LEU A 388 6.19 -8.80 20.12
C LEU A 388 4.84 -9.29 19.61
N PHE A 389 4.80 -10.50 19.04
CA PHE A 389 3.55 -11.13 18.60
C PHE A 389 2.65 -11.50 19.80
N GLY A 390 3.23 -11.99 20.89
CA GLY A 390 2.47 -12.23 22.13
C GLY A 390 1.85 -10.94 22.69
N GLU A 391 2.60 -9.84 22.72
CA GLU A 391 2.04 -8.54 23.13
C GLU A 391 0.95 -8.05 22.18
N PHE A 392 1.05 -8.34 20.88
CA PHE A 392 0.00 -8.03 19.93
C PHE A 392 -1.28 -8.82 20.22
N ASP A 393 -1.17 -10.11 20.51
CA ASP A 393 -2.32 -10.95 20.89
C ASP A 393 -3.02 -10.38 22.14
N GLU A 394 -2.26 -9.99 23.16
CA GLU A 394 -2.80 -9.35 24.37
C GLU A 394 -3.52 -8.02 24.08
N ILE A 395 -2.95 -7.19 23.18
CA ILE A 395 -3.58 -5.93 22.76
C ILE A 395 -4.91 -6.21 22.08
N VAL A 396 -4.95 -7.11 21.09
CA VAL A 396 -6.17 -7.45 20.36
C VAL A 396 -7.24 -8.01 21.30
N GLU A 397 -6.87 -8.89 22.22
CA GLU A 397 -7.80 -9.44 23.22
C GLU A 397 -8.35 -8.37 24.16
N ARG A 398 -7.51 -7.41 24.56
CA ARG A 398 -7.88 -6.35 25.51
C ARG A 398 -8.74 -5.27 24.88
N SER A 399 -8.37 -4.77 23.70
CA SER A 399 -8.97 -3.57 23.11
C SER A 399 -9.83 -3.85 21.87
N GLY A 400 -9.69 -5.02 21.25
CA GLY A 400 -10.31 -5.30 19.95
C GLY A 400 -9.73 -4.45 18.82
N ALA A 401 -8.49 -3.96 18.97
CA ALA A 401 -7.81 -3.17 17.95
C ALA A 401 -7.65 -3.96 16.64
N ALA A 402 -7.84 -3.27 15.51
CA ALA A 402 -7.57 -3.83 14.18
C ALA A 402 -6.08 -3.74 13.84
N ILE A 403 -5.41 -2.70 14.35
CA ILE A 403 -4.00 -2.43 14.12
C ILE A 403 -3.34 -2.09 15.46
N ALA A 404 -2.12 -2.53 15.69
CA ALA A 404 -1.30 -2.05 16.79
C ALA A 404 0.00 -1.45 16.28
N ALA A 405 0.44 -0.36 16.89
CA ALA A 405 1.70 0.28 16.53
C ALA A 405 2.32 0.99 17.75
N PRO A 406 3.64 1.23 17.77
CA PRO A 406 4.29 2.02 18.79
C PRO A 406 3.98 3.52 18.63
N GLU A 407 3.95 4.24 19.74
CA GLU A 407 3.82 5.69 19.76
C GLU A 407 5.08 6.43 19.26
N MET A 408 4.88 7.55 18.57
CA MET A 408 5.92 8.53 18.27
C MET A 408 6.42 9.22 19.54
N TYR A 409 7.74 9.32 19.73
CA TYR A 409 8.29 10.02 20.90
C TYR A 409 8.12 11.54 20.83
N MET A 410 7.83 12.06 19.63
CA MET A 410 7.49 13.46 19.38
C MET A 410 6.11 13.53 18.73
N PRO A 411 5.32 14.57 19.01
CA PRO A 411 4.02 14.71 18.38
C PRO A 411 4.08 14.71 16.85
N TRP A 412 3.28 13.85 16.22
CA TRP A 412 3.24 13.60 14.78
C TRP A 412 3.15 14.87 13.94
N TYR A 413 2.31 15.83 14.34
CA TYR A 413 2.11 17.08 13.61
C TYR A 413 3.38 17.95 13.52
N LYS A 414 4.34 17.81 14.46
CA LYS A 414 5.62 18.53 14.41
C LYS A 414 6.58 17.97 13.37
N GLY A 415 6.39 16.72 12.94
CA GLY A 415 7.11 16.14 11.81
C GLY A 415 6.75 16.79 10.47
N ARG A 416 5.67 17.59 10.42
CA ARG A 416 5.26 18.37 9.25
C ARG A 416 5.87 19.77 9.35
N SER A 417 6.50 20.24 8.29
CA SER A 417 7.11 21.58 8.21
C SER A 417 6.08 22.74 8.13
N GLY A 418 4.80 22.48 8.46
CA GLY A 418 3.70 23.45 8.46
C GLY A 418 2.98 23.46 9.81
N SER A 419 2.46 24.62 10.20
CA SER A 419 1.85 24.94 11.51
C SER A 419 0.53 24.18 11.80
N GLY A 420 0.58 22.85 11.86
CA GLY A 420 -0.58 21.98 12.03
C GLY A 420 -1.01 21.79 13.50
N THR A 421 -1.50 22.84 14.17
CA THR A 421 -2.00 22.76 15.55
C THR A 421 -3.29 21.95 15.72
N VAL A 422 -4.15 21.89 14.70
CA VAL A 422 -5.47 21.22 14.81
C VAL A 422 -5.39 19.70 15.01
N GLY A 423 -4.36 19.04 14.47
CA GLY A 423 -4.21 17.58 14.63
C GLY A 423 -3.94 17.19 16.09
N TYR A 424 -3.17 18.04 16.79
CA TYR A 424 -2.88 17.88 18.21
C TYR A 424 -4.12 18.08 19.08
N GLU A 425 -4.95 19.11 18.81
CA GLU A 425 -6.14 19.39 19.62
C GLU A 425 -7.19 18.28 19.49
N LEU A 426 -7.34 17.67 18.31
CA LEU A 426 -8.21 16.51 18.11
C LEU A 426 -7.63 15.22 18.75
N MET A 427 -6.33 14.96 18.60
CA MET A 427 -5.72 13.79 19.24
C MET A 427 -5.65 13.92 20.76
N SER A 428 -5.40 15.13 21.28
CA SER A 428 -5.36 15.43 22.71
C SER A 428 -6.75 15.35 23.34
N SER A 429 -7.81 15.79 22.64
CA SER A 429 -9.18 15.68 23.15
C SER A 429 -9.69 14.22 23.12
N ASN A 430 -9.26 13.41 22.15
CA ASN A 430 -9.54 11.97 22.13
C ASN A 430 -8.66 11.16 23.10
N ALA A 431 -7.47 11.65 23.47
CA ALA A 431 -6.67 11.07 24.55
C ALA A 431 -7.31 11.25 25.95
N GLU A 432 -8.22 12.21 26.12
CA GLU A 432 -9.00 12.38 27.36
C GLU A 432 -10.20 11.41 27.44
N SER A 433 -10.75 10.97 26.31
CA SER A 433 -11.89 10.04 26.25
C SER A 433 -11.47 8.56 26.22
N ASN A 434 -10.32 8.25 25.62
CA ASN A 434 -9.61 7.01 25.86
C ASN A 434 -8.98 7.10 27.25
N LYS A 435 -9.65 6.55 28.28
CA LYS A 435 -9.05 6.33 29.60
C LYS A 435 -7.65 5.77 29.40
N LYS A 436 -6.62 6.61 29.61
CA LYS A 436 -5.19 6.30 29.63
C LYS A 436 -4.95 4.79 29.63
N GLU A 437 -4.79 4.17 28.45
CA GLU A 437 -3.92 3.01 28.42
C GLU A 437 -2.59 3.53 29.00
N GLU A 438 -2.13 2.93 30.10
CA GLU A 438 -0.95 3.41 30.79
C GLU A 438 0.21 3.54 29.78
N GLY A 439 0.69 4.78 29.57
CA GLY A 439 1.85 5.04 28.72
C GLY A 439 1.57 5.55 27.30
N TRP A 440 0.33 5.84 26.88
CA TRP A 440 0.06 6.59 25.64
C TRP A 440 0.00 8.11 25.90
N HIS A 441 0.67 8.91 25.06
CA HIS A 441 0.85 10.36 25.22
C HIS A 441 0.09 11.21 24.18
N GLY A 442 -0.54 10.59 23.18
CA GLY A 442 -1.27 11.30 22.11
C GLY A 442 -0.39 11.81 20.97
N ASN A 443 0.83 11.29 20.83
CA ASN A 443 1.78 11.75 19.83
C ASN A 443 1.57 11.15 18.43
N GLY A 444 0.66 10.20 18.28
CA GLY A 444 0.46 9.45 17.05
C GLY A 444 1.43 8.28 16.92
N TYR A 445 1.20 7.47 15.91
CA TYR A 445 1.88 6.20 15.70
C TYR A 445 2.99 6.32 14.67
N ILE A 446 4.06 5.54 14.85
CA ILE A 446 5.17 5.45 13.92
C ILE A 446 5.06 4.22 13.02
N GLY A 447 5.37 4.36 11.73
CA GLY A 447 5.22 3.29 10.72
C GLY A 447 6.25 2.15 10.82
N GLY A 448 7.27 2.27 11.67
CA GLY A 448 8.34 1.29 11.80
C GLY A 448 7.84 -0.14 12.04
N ILE A 449 6.98 -0.31 13.04
CA ILE A 449 6.35 -1.60 13.35
C ILE A 449 4.85 -1.37 13.37
N MET A 450 4.11 -2.12 12.55
CA MET A 450 2.65 -2.11 12.58
C MET A 450 2.14 -3.55 12.51
N ALA A 451 1.30 -3.92 13.46
CA ALA A 451 0.66 -5.22 13.55
C ALA A 451 -0.78 -5.13 13.07
N PHE A 452 -1.26 -6.17 12.38
CA PHE A 452 -2.56 -6.18 11.72
C PHE A 452 -3.33 -7.44 12.12
N ASP A 453 -4.57 -7.26 12.59
CA ASP A 453 -5.52 -8.35 12.86
C ASP A 453 -6.56 -8.37 11.74
N LYS A 454 -6.34 -9.24 10.74
CA LYS A 454 -7.21 -9.30 9.56
C LYS A 454 -8.63 -9.67 9.91
N LYS A 455 -8.84 -10.52 10.92
CA LYS A 455 -10.17 -10.91 11.36
C LYS A 455 -10.95 -9.68 11.78
N ARG A 456 -10.38 -8.86 12.65
CA ARG A 456 -10.97 -7.61 13.09
C ARG A 456 -11.15 -6.62 11.94
N MET A 457 -10.15 -6.50 11.06
CA MET A 457 -10.27 -5.67 9.85
C MET A 457 -11.47 -6.09 8.98
N LEU A 458 -11.70 -7.39 8.78
CA LEU A 458 -12.85 -7.90 8.03
C LEU A 458 -14.17 -7.62 8.75
N GLU A 459 -14.24 -7.83 10.06
CA GLU A 459 -15.43 -7.57 10.88
C GLU A 459 -15.91 -6.11 10.80
N VAL A 460 -14.98 -5.16 10.73
CA VAL A 460 -15.29 -3.73 10.64
C VAL A 460 -15.44 -3.21 9.21
N GLY A 461 -15.28 -4.08 8.20
CA GLY A 461 -15.28 -3.66 6.80
C GLY A 461 -14.14 -2.69 6.47
N TRP A 462 -12.93 -3.02 6.92
CA TRP A 462 -11.75 -2.14 6.95
C TRP A 462 -11.58 -1.27 5.71
N GLU A 463 -11.60 -1.84 4.50
CA GLU A 463 -11.34 -1.10 3.26
C GLU A 463 -12.28 0.09 3.06
N ALA A 464 -13.58 -0.11 3.28
CA ALA A 464 -14.56 0.96 3.17
C ALA A 464 -14.42 1.95 4.35
N LEU A 465 -14.15 1.44 5.55
CA LEU A 465 -14.06 2.23 6.77
C LEU A 465 -12.89 3.22 6.73
N TRP A 466 -11.67 2.73 6.46
CA TRP A 466 -10.48 3.58 6.52
C TRP A 466 -10.50 4.67 5.45
N LYS A 467 -11.04 4.36 4.26
CA LYS A 467 -11.23 5.34 3.18
C LYS A 467 -12.24 6.41 3.55
N ALA A 468 -13.38 6.01 4.13
CA ALA A 468 -14.38 6.96 4.61
C ALA A 468 -13.81 7.87 5.70
N LYS A 469 -13.03 7.32 6.63
CA LYS A 469 -12.36 8.09 7.68
C LYS A 469 -11.30 9.03 7.13
N LEU A 470 -10.53 8.61 6.14
CA LEU A 470 -9.57 9.49 5.48
C LEU A 470 -10.27 10.65 4.76
N HIS A 471 -11.37 10.40 4.04
CA HIS A 471 -12.18 11.48 3.45
C HIS A 471 -12.71 12.45 4.51
N GLU A 472 -13.30 11.93 5.59
CA GLU A 472 -13.78 12.74 6.73
C GLU A 472 -12.66 13.62 7.30
N PHE A 473 -11.46 13.07 7.47
CA PHE A 473 -10.31 13.80 7.97
C PHE A 473 -9.88 14.93 7.02
N ILE A 474 -9.81 14.66 5.71
CA ILE A 474 -9.45 15.68 4.71
C ILE A 474 -10.46 16.83 4.71
N GLU A 475 -11.76 16.54 4.76
CA GLU A 475 -12.81 17.57 4.82
C GLU A 475 -12.71 18.40 6.11
N LEU A 476 -12.41 17.77 7.24
CA LEU A 476 -12.18 18.46 8.51
C LEU A 476 -11.00 19.44 8.39
N ARG A 477 -9.88 19.01 7.77
CA ARG A 477 -8.71 19.87 7.55
C ARG A 477 -9.04 21.04 6.63
N ARG A 478 -9.74 20.80 5.53
CA ARG A 478 -10.15 21.84 4.57
C ARG A 478 -11.07 22.88 5.21
N SER A 479 -12.11 22.43 5.92
CA SER A 479 -13.08 23.32 6.56
C SER A 479 -12.47 24.19 7.67
N SER A 480 -11.43 23.70 8.34
CA SER A 480 -10.75 24.42 9.42
C SER A 480 -9.84 25.58 8.97
N HIS A 481 -9.74 25.88 7.65
CA HIS A 481 -8.89 26.95 7.07
C HIS A 481 -7.37 26.78 7.32
N HIS A 482 -6.93 25.58 7.70
CA HIS A 482 -5.52 25.35 8.06
C HIS A 482 -4.69 24.71 6.95
N GLU A 483 -5.28 23.87 6.09
CA GLU A 483 -4.61 23.22 4.95
C GLU A 483 -5.68 22.86 3.89
N GLU A 484 -5.85 23.66 2.83
CA GLU A 484 -6.79 23.33 1.74
C GLU A 484 -6.36 22.05 0.96
N ASP A 485 -5.05 21.78 0.96
CA ASP A 485 -4.39 20.69 0.22
C ASP A 485 -3.64 19.73 1.17
N TRP A 486 -4.34 19.13 2.15
CA TRP A 486 -3.71 18.09 2.97
C TRP A 486 -3.28 16.91 2.09
N GLU A 487 -1.98 16.61 2.09
CA GLU A 487 -1.38 15.45 1.43
C GLU A 487 -0.46 14.71 2.41
N PRO A 488 -0.34 13.37 2.32
CA PRO A 488 0.60 12.61 3.14
C PRO A 488 2.05 12.97 2.78
N ASN A 489 2.83 13.34 3.79
CA ASN A 489 4.28 13.56 3.74
C ASN A 489 5.06 12.33 4.25
N LEU A 490 4.54 11.62 5.23
CA LEU A 490 5.16 10.43 5.82
C LEU A 490 4.48 9.13 5.35
N ASN A 491 3.98 9.13 4.10
CA ASN A 491 3.32 8.01 3.45
C ASN A 491 2.14 7.42 4.27
N ASP A 492 2.14 6.10 4.49
CA ASP A 492 1.10 5.40 5.25
C ASP A 492 0.97 5.90 6.69
N GLN A 493 2.06 6.31 7.33
CA GLN A 493 2.05 6.81 8.71
C GLN A 493 1.09 8.00 8.85
N ASP A 494 1.06 8.91 7.88
CA ASP A 494 0.15 10.06 7.91
C ASP A 494 -1.31 9.63 7.73
N ILE A 495 -1.55 8.62 6.88
CA ILE A 495 -2.88 8.10 6.60
C ILE A 495 -3.42 7.35 7.83
N PHE A 496 -2.63 6.47 8.43
CA PHE A 496 -3.01 5.77 9.66
C PHE A 496 -3.27 6.73 10.81
N ASN A 497 -2.42 7.72 11.03
CA ASN A 497 -2.66 8.73 12.06
C ASN A 497 -3.93 9.55 11.80
N ALA A 498 -4.23 9.88 10.54
CA ALA A 498 -5.49 10.53 10.18
C ALA A 498 -6.71 9.66 10.53
N ILE A 499 -6.66 8.36 10.21
CA ILE A 499 -7.72 7.39 10.54
C ILE A 499 -7.88 7.27 12.06
N PHE A 500 -6.79 7.04 12.78
CA PHE A 500 -6.82 6.82 14.24
C PHE A 500 -7.15 8.09 15.02
N THR A 501 -6.99 9.27 14.42
CA THR A 501 -7.51 10.52 15.01
C THR A 501 -9.04 10.49 15.08
N LEU A 502 -9.72 9.91 14.08
CA LEU A 502 -11.18 9.85 14.01
C LEU A 502 -11.79 8.57 14.56
N SER A 503 -11.02 7.49 14.58
CA SER A 503 -11.42 6.16 15.04
C SER A 503 -10.30 5.53 15.88
N PRO A 504 -10.02 6.07 17.08
CA PRO A 504 -8.93 5.60 17.92
C PRO A 504 -9.15 4.18 18.45
N GLU A 505 -10.39 3.68 18.50
CA GLU A 505 -10.74 2.30 18.87
C GLU A 505 -10.20 1.23 17.91
N LEU A 506 -9.74 1.64 16.72
CA LEU A 506 -9.12 0.74 15.75
C LEU A 506 -7.63 0.49 16.03
N ALA A 507 -7.02 1.30 16.89
CA ALA A 507 -5.59 1.25 17.19
C ALA A 507 -5.31 0.77 18.61
N GLY A 508 -4.28 -0.07 18.75
CA GLY A 508 -3.66 -0.42 20.03
C GLY A 508 -2.21 0.04 20.10
N ASN A 509 -1.70 0.24 21.32
CA ASN A 509 -0.34 0.72 21.53
C ASN A 509 0.60 -0.40 21.99
N PHE A 510 1.72 -0.56 21.27
CA PHE A 510 2.84 -1.35 21.77
C PHE A 510 3.62 -0.57 22.84
N GLY A 511 4.26 -1.30 23.75
CA GLY A 511 5.24 -0.72 24.67
C GLY A 511 6.32 0.04 23.91
N CYS A 512 6.74 1.18 24.46
CA CYS A 512 7.69 2.08 23.80
C CYS A 512 9.04 1.42 23.48
N SER A 513 9.40 0.34 24.19
CA SER A 513 10.63 -0.42 23.97
C SER A 513 10.69 -1.12 22.62
N TRP A 514 9.55 -1.34 21.97
CA TRP A 514 9.44 -1.97 20.65
C TRP A 514 9.76 -1.05 19.48
N ASN A 515 9.96 0.26 19.70
CA ASN A 515 10.38 1.14 18.62
C ASN A 515 11.13 2.35 19.18
N TRP A 516 12.36 2.08 19.60
CA TRP A 516 13.21 3.12 20.13
C TRP A 516 13.74 4.00 18.99
N GLN A 517 13.11 5.18 18.88
CA GLN A 517 13.32 6.15 17.81
C GLN A 517 14.66 6.88 17.94
N TYR A 518 15.63 6.52 17.09
CA TYR A 518 17.00 7.05 17.14
C TYR A 518 17.07 8.60 17.17
N HIS A 519 16.31 9.27 16.32
CA HIS A 519 16.33 10.74 16.21
C HIS A 519 15.77 11.41 17.47
N ALA A 520 14.71 10.84 18.05
CA ALA A 520 14.15 11.31 19.32
C ALA A 520 15.16 11.09 20.45
N PHE A 521 15.85 9.94 20.49
CA PHE A 521 16.93 9.74 21.44
C PHE A 521 18.06 10.73 21.27
N ILE A 522 18.53 11.01 20.05
CA ILE A 522 19.58 12.03 19.82
C ILE A 522 19.12 13.38 20.36
N ASN A 523 17.89 13.78 20.04
CA ASN A 523 17.33 15.06 20.46
C ASN A 523 17.27 15.12 21.99
N VAL A 524 16.83 14.05 22.65
CA VAL A 524 16.78 14.02 24.10
C VAL A 524 18.18 13.97 24.72
N ASN A 525 19.10 13.16 24.22
CA ASN A 525 20.47 13.09 24.72
C ASN A 525 21.21 14.44 24.56
N ARG A 526 20.84 15.23 23.54
CA ARG A 526 21.27 16.63 23.38
C ARG A 526 20.62 17.54 24.42
N LEU A 527 19.33 17.36 24.71
CA LEU A 527 18.60 18.12 25.74
C LEU A 527 19.05 17.77 27.17
N CYS A 528 19.52 16.55 27.41
CA CYS A 528 19.95 16.05 28.72
C CYS A 528 21.43 16.33 29.06
N GLU A 529 22.20 16.98 28.17
CA GLU A 529 23.65 17.21 28.35
C GLU A 529 24.48 15.97 28.77
N ARG A 530 24.00 14.76 28.45
CA ARG A 530 24.57 13.44 28.86
C ARG A 530 24.38 13.05 30.34
N GLU A 531 23.59 13.77 31.12
CA GLU A 531 23.25 13.40 32.50
C GLU A 531 21.77 12.98 32.60
N TRP A 532 21.53 11.67 32.77
CA TRP A 532 20.17 11.11 32.85
C TRP A 532 19.35 11.70 34.00
N GLU A 533 20.00 11.96 35.14
CA GLU A 533 19.40 12.57 36.33
C GLU A 533 18.89 14.01 36.08
N VAL A 534 19.47 14.72 35.10
CA VAL A 534 19.01 16.05 34.68
C VAL A 534 17.71 15.94 33.87
N CYS A 535 17.56 14.88 33.08
CA CYS A 535 16.33 14.64 32.31
C CYS A 535 15.18 14.07 33.14
N GLU A 536 15.45 13.30 34.20
CA GLU A 536 14.40 12.91 35.15
C GLU A 536 13.86 14.10 35.97
N LYS A 537 14.69 15.13 36.19
CA LYS A 537 14.35 16.34 36.94
C LYS A 537 13.85 17.48 36.06
N ALA A 538 14.04 17.42 34.73
CA ALA A 538 13.46 18.36 33.78
C ALA A 538 11.94 18.15 33.77
N THR A 539 11.24 18.90 34.62
CA THR A 539 9.86 18.63 35.03
C THR A 539 8.82 18.71 33.91
N GLU A 540 9.17 19.18 32.71
CA GLU A 540 8.31 19.04 31.54
C GLU A 540 9.23 18.89 30.32
N PRO A 541 9.26 17.73 29.62
CA PRO A 541 9.90 17.68 28.31
C PRO A 541 9.23 18.77 27.47
N LYS A 542 10.02 19.78 27.08
CA LYS A 542 9.56 20.81 26.15
C LYS A 542 8.86 20.09 25.00
N GLU A 543 7.64 20.52 24.68
CA GLU A 543 6.93 20.11 23.45
C GLU A 543 6.25 18.72 23.43
N ASN A 544 5.79 18.19 24.57
CA ASN A 544 5.06 16.90 24.65
C ASN A 544 5.85 15.70 24.12
N MET A 545 7.18 15.78 24.17
CA MET A 545 8.02 14.63 23.91
C MET A 545 7.99 13.67 25.09
N PHE A 546 8.13 12.37 24.87
CA PHE A 546 8.36 11.43 25.97
C PHE A 546 9.59 10.57 25.73
N LEU A 547 10.09 10.01 26.82
CA LEU A 547 11.22 9.08 26.82
C LEU A 547 10.75 7.71 27.27
N CYS A 548 11.08 6.71 26.47
CA CYS A 548 10.93 5.33 26.89
C CYS A 548 11.95 4.98 27.96
N LYS A 549 11.46 4.64 29.16
CA LYS A 549 12.28 4.19 30.29
C LYS A 549 12.53 2.68 30.30
N GLU A 550 11.83 1.95 29.44
CA GLU A 550 11.96 0.51 29.33
C GLU A 550 13.27 0.11 28.67
N LYS A 551 13.71 -1.12 28.93
CA LYS A 551 14.85 -1.71 28.23
C LYS A 551 14.52 -1.81 26.75
N VAL A 552 15.39 -1.26 25.90
CA VAL A 552 15.21 -1.26 24.45
C VAL A 552 15.12 -2.69 23.92
N LYS A 553 14.03 -2.99 23.20
CA LYS A 553 13.79 -4.27 22.52
C LYS A 553 14.06 -4.16 21.02
N VAL A 554 13.73 -3.01 20.42
CA VAL A 554 14.04 -2.72 19.01
C VAL A 554 14.55 -1.28 18.87
N VAL A 555 15.63 -1.11 18.13
CA VAL A 555 16.17 0.20 17.74
C VAL A 555 15.72 0.52 16.32
N HIS A 556 15.11 1.67 16.11
CA HIS A 556 14.69 2.14 14.80
C HIS A 556 15.55 3.32 14.35
N TYR A 557 16.33 3.09 13.28
CA TYR A 557 17.34 4.01 12.77
C TYR A 557 16.81 5.01 11.74
N MET A 558 15.49 5.14 11.56
CA MET A 558 14.79 6.16 10.76
C MET A 558 15.60 6.82 9.64
N ALA A 559 15.35 6.41 8.40
CA ALA A 559 15.95 7.00 7.19
C ALA A 559 17.44 6.73 7.01
N GLY A 560 17.93 5.60 7.54
CA GLY A 560 19.32 5.19 7.37
C GLY A 560 20.30 5.98 8.23
N SER A 561 19.89 6.49 9.39
CA SER A 561 20.76 7.27 10.29
C SER A 561 21.98 6.49 10.79
N TYR A 562 21.95 5.14 10.72
CA TYR A 562 23.11 4.28 10.98
C TYR A 562 24.30 4.57 10.04
N ARG A 563 24.07 5.18 8.87
CA ARG A 563 25.13 5.53 7.90
C ARG A 563 25.91 6.80 8.28
N GLN A 564 25.45 7.55 9.28
CA GLN A 564 26.10 8.80 9.69
C GLN A 564 27.25 8.51 10.67
N ASN A 565 28.49 8.65 10.19
CA ASN A 565 29.74 8.36 10.92
C ASN A 565 29.97 9.18 12.20
N GLU A 566 29.09 10.13 12.55
CA GLU A 566 29.33 11.09 13.63
C GLU A 566 29.15 10.48 15.04
N ARG A 567 28.50 9.30 15.18
CA ARG A 567 28.27 8.68 16.50
C ARG A 567 28.48 7.15 16.50
N LYS A 568 29.75 6.76 16.74
CA LYS A 568 30.28 5.39 16.66
C LYS A 568 29.50 4.30 17.39
N PHE A 569 28.83 4.58 18.52
CA PHE A 569 28.26 3.49 19.34
C PHE A 569 27.09 2.78 18.66
N LEU A 570 26.10 3.51 18.15
CA LEU A 570 24.91 2.90 17.55
C LEU A 570 25.19 2.43 16.12
N SER A 571 26.01 3.16 15.34
CA SER A 571 26.49 2.67 14.04
C SER A 571 27.31 1.38 14.20
N SER A 572 28.12 1.25 15.26
CA SER A 572 28.87 0.01 15.53
C SER A 572 27.98 -1.20 15.85
N MET A 573 26.76 -1.00 16.38
CA MET A 573 25.82 -2.11 16.56
C MET A 573 25.28 -2.59 15.22
N TRP A 574 24.94 -1.65 14.32
CA TRP A 574 24.55 -1.96 12.95
C TRP A 574 25.66 -2.72 12.21
N GLU A 575 26.87 -2.16 12.18
CA GLU A 575 28.08 -2.77 11.60
C GLU A 575 28.36 -4.15 12.22
N GLY A 576 28.09 -4.29 13.52
CA GLY A 576 28.22 -5.53 14.26
C GLY A 576 27.33 -6.64 13.68
N PHE A 577 26.05 -6.37 13.43
CA PHE A 577 25.13 -7.33 12.80
C PHE A 577 25.41 -7.50 11.29
N GLU A 578 25.83 -6.45 10.60
CA GLU A 578 26.22 -6.50 9.20
C GLU A 578 27.34 -7.51 8.94
N GLY A 579 28.35 -7.54 9.81
CA GLY A 579 29.48 -8.47 9.73
C GLY A 579 29.16 -9.93 10.06
N ILE A 580 27.99 -10.22 10.63
CA ILE A 580 27.61 -11.58 11.03
C ILE A 580 27.30 -12.41 9.77
N GLN A 581 27.94 -13.57 9.70
CA GLN A 581 27.70 -14.54 8.63
C GLN A 581 26.45 -15.37 8.93
N TRP A 582 25.68 -15.69 7.90
CA TRP A 582 24.46 -16.50 8.01
C TRP A 582 24.71 -17.90 8.59
N ASP A 583 25.90 -18.47 8.37
CA ASP A 583 26.29 -19.74 8.97
C ASP A 583 26.28 -19.66 10.51
N ALA A 584 26.75 -18.54 11.09
CA ALA A 584 26.75 -18.36 12.53
C ALA A 584 25.33 -18.32 13.10
N ILE A 585 24.39 -17.72 12.38
CA ILE A 585 22.97 -17.67 12.74
C ILE A 585 22.35 -19.06 12.67
N SER A 586 22.66 -19.80 11.60
CA SER A 586 22.17 -21.16 11.40
C SER A 586 22.65 -22.15 12.47
N TYR A 587 23.76 -21.86 13.16
CA TYR A 587 24.21 -22.65 14.32
C TYR A 587 23.46 -22.29 15.62
N MET A 588 22.85 -21.11 15.70
CA MET A 588 22.13 -20.62 16.88
C MET A 588 20.63 -20.89 16.83
N THR A 589 20.08 -21.07 15.64
CA THR A 589 18.68 -21.41 15.35
C THR A 589 18.54 -22.89 15.02
#